data_AF-A0A0F2NGZ9-F1
#
_entry.id   AF-A0A0F2NGZ9-F1
#
_cell.length_a   1.000
_cell.length_b   1.000
_cell.length_c   1.000
_cell.angle_alpha   90.00
_cell.angle_beta   90.00
_cell.angle_gamma   90.00
#
_symmetry.space_group_name_H-M   'P 1'
#
loop_
_entity.id
_entity.type
_entity.pdbx_description
1 polymer ?
#
loop_
_entity_poly.entity_id
_entity_poly.type
_entity_poly.pdbx_seq_one_letter_code
_entity_poly.pdbx_strand_id
1 'polypeptide(L)'
;MNGSISKDVIFLALLYLGCCLLVVAYVNFYPLYEHLVQHLGRSFISYASYVPLVLMLLSGSTLFTLSPFPVKWRWLLPGIMLCIAALFIPDSAIAVKRIHVTEYLLLSLLARYIMSHRLTGGPLLLFSSLFPAVLGIHDEFLQGIHPSRTYGLRDMLVNAVAATGGSFVWHSLALFTANYRKSTPGGKAGTVHLLYLCWLAVAILAMVVPLPAYRNSPIPFWPCLPLMAAIVFWVCLLRQDDSKLSHGIKAVSAAAFLLLIYPIVINSGQISFF
;
A
#
# COMPACT_ATOMS: atom_id res chain seq x y z
N MET A 1 -17.86 32.74 -5.93
CA MET A 1 -16.97 31.83 -6.70
C MET A 1 -17.61 30.45 -6.69
N ASN A 2 -18.25 30.04 -7.78
CA ASN A 2 -18.83 28.70 -7.88
C ASN A 2 -17.72 27.70 -8.20
N GLY A 3 -17.13 27.13 -7.15
CA GLY A 3 -16.09 26.11 -7.23
C GLY A 3 -16.67 24.77 -7.69
N SER A 4 -16.87 24.61 -9.00
CA SER A 4 -17.14 23.30 -9.58
C SER A 4 -15.95 22.38 -9.33
N ILE A 5 -16.17 21.27 -8.61
CA ILE A 5 -15.17 20.21 -8.46
C ILE A 5 -14.88 19.66 -9.86
N SER A 6 -13.61 19.69 -10.27
CA SER A 6 -13.20 19.16 -11.56
C SER A 6 -13.50 17.66 -11.66
N LYS A 7 -14.03 17.20 -12.81
CA LYS A 7 -14.29 15.78 -13.11
C LYS A 7 -13.05 14.90 -12.88
N ASP A 8 -11.86 15.43 -13.14
CA ASP A 8 -10.59 14.74 -12.91
C ASP A 8 -10.36 14.39 -11.43
N VAL A 9 -10.80 15.26 -10.51
CA VAL A 9 -10.65 15.04 -9.07
C VAL A 9 -11.57 13.92 -8.61
N ILE A 10 -12.82 13.91 -9.07
CA ILE A 10 -13.80 12.85 -8.77
C ILE A 10 -13.29 11.53 -9.33
N PHE A 11 -12.82 11.50 -10.57
CA PHE A 11 -12.26 10.31 -11.20
C PHE A 11 -11.10 9.72 -10.40
N LEU A 12 -10.11 10.54 -10.03
CA LEU A 12 -8.98 10.07 -9.21
C LEU A 12 -9.44 9.58 -7.83
N ALA A 13 -10.38 10.26 -7.19
CA ALA A 13 -10.93 9.83 -5.91
C ALA A 13 -11.60 8.46 -6.00
N LEU A 14 -12.37 8.21 -7.08
CA LEU A 14 -12.99 6.90 -7.33
C LEU A 14 -11.94 5.80 -7.55
N LEU A 15 -10.83 6.10 -8.23
CA LEU A 15 -9.77 5.12 -8.39
C LEU A 15 -9.05 4.81 -7.06
N TYR A 16 -8.80 5.82 -6.23
CA TYR A 16 -8.26 5.60 -4.88
C TYR A 16 -9.23 4.80 -4.01
N LEU A 17 -10.53 5.05 -4.10
CA LEU A 17 -11.55 4.21 -3.48
C LEU A 17 -11.48 2.77 -3.99
N GLY A 18 -11.24 2.58 -5.29
CA GLY A 18 -10.97 1.26 -5.88
C GLY A 18 -9.80 0.53 -5.22
N CYS A 19 -8.69 1.21 -4.93
CA CYS A 19 -7.58 0.63 -4.16
C CYS A 19 -8.03 0.19 -2.75
N CYS A 20 -8.79 1.02 -2.04
CA CYS A 20 -9.29 0.68 -0.70
C CYS A 20 -10.24 -0.52 -0.73
N LEU A 21 -11.16 -0.56 -1.71
CA LEU A 21 -12.08 -1.68 -1.89
C LEU A 21 -11.36 -2.98 -2.26
N LEU A 22 -10.25 -2.89 -3.00
CA LEU A 22 -9.44 -4.04 -3.34
C LEU A 22 -8.80 -4.67 -2.10
N VAL A 23 -8.34 -3.86 -1.13
CA VAL A 23 -7.85 -4.35 0.17
C VAL A 23 -8.96 -5.06 0.94
N VAL A 24 -10.17 -4.49 0.97
CA VAL A 24 -11.33 -5.16 1.59
C VAL A 24 -11.62 -6.50 0.91
N ALA A 25 -11.52 -6.57 -0.42
CA ALA A 25 -11.69 -7.82 -1.15
C ALA A 25 -10.63 -8.87 -0.78
N TYR A 26 -9.35 -8.48 -0.65
CA TYR A 26 -8.26 -9.37 -0.25
C TYR A 26 -8.51 -10.01 1.13
N VAL A 27 -8.90 -9.21 2.13
CA VAL A 27 -9.25 -9.71 3.47
C VAL A 27 -10.37 -10.77 3.38
N ASN A 28 -11.35 -10.55 2.51
CA ASN A 28 -12.51 -11.41 2.33
C ASN A 28 -12.25 -12.63 1.42
N PHE A 29 -11.07 -12.81 0.85
CA PHE A 29 -10.72 -14.05 0.14
C PHE A 29 -10.36 -15.20 1.06
N TYR A 30 -10.29 -14.99 2.37
CA TYR A 30 -9.97 -16.06 3.32
C TYR A 30 -10.95 -17.26 3.30
N PRO A 31 -12.29 -17.07 3.30
CA PRO A 31 -13.21 -18.21 3.25
C PRO A 31 -13.08 -19.01 1.96
N LEU A 32 -12.82 -18.32 0.83
CA LEU A 32 -12.52 -18.98 -0.45
C LEU A 32 -11.24 -19.81 -0.34
N TYR A 33 -10.19 -19.26 0.28
CA TYR A 33 -8.97 -20.01 0.55
C TYR A 33 -9.23 -21.25 1.43
N GLU A 34 -9.96 -21.12 2.54
CA GLU A 34 -10.29 -22.27 3.40
C GLU A 34 -11.03 -23.36 2.63
N HIS A 35 -11.99 -22.95 1.80
CA HIS A 35 -12.70 -23.87 0.91
C HIS A 35 -11.75 -24.57 -0.07
N LEU A 36 -10.83 -23.84 -0.71
CA LEU A 36 -9.84 -24.43 -1.62
C LEU A 36 -8.88 -25.37 -0.89
N VAL A 37 -8.47 -25.07 0.34
CA VAL A 37 -7.62 -25.96 1.15
C VAL A 37 -8.34 -27.27 1.47
N GLN A 38 -9.63 -27.20 1.80
CA GLN A 38 -10.43 -28.39 2.12
C GLN A 38 -10.56 -29.34 0.91
N HIS A 39 -10.62 -28.79 -0.32
CA HIS A 39 -10.84 -29.58 -1.54
C HIS A 39 -9.54 -29.99 -2.25
N LEU A 40 -8.52 -29.14 -2.25
CA LEU A 40 -7.28 -29.33 -3.02
C LEU A 40 -6.08 -29.73 -2.14
N GLY A 41 -6.21 -29.61 -0.83
CA GLY A 41 -5.18 -29.94 0.15
C GLY A 41 -4.15 -28.81 0.36
N ARG A 42 -3.58 -28.78 1.57
CA ARG A 42 -2.62 -27.73 1.99
C ARG A 42 -1.37 -27.67 1.11
N SER A 43 -0.86 -28.83 0.67
CA SER A 43 0.34 -28.92 -0.17
C SER A 43 0.12 -28.23 -1.52
N PHE A 44 -1.02 -28.48 -2.17
CA PHE A 44 -1.34 -27.84 -3.45
C PHE A 44 -1.41 -26.32 -3.31
N ILE A 45 -2.11 -25.80 -2.28
CA ILE A 45 -2.27 -24.36 -2.11
C ILE A 45 -0.94 -23.66 -1.78
N SER A 46 -0.05 -24.32 -1.04
CA SER A 46 1.31 -23.82 -0.79
C SER A 46 2.05 -23.54 -2.09
N TYR A 47 2.02 -24.46 -3.06
CA TYR A 47 2.64 -24.26 -4.37
C TYR A 47 1.85 -23.28 -5.26
N ALA A 48 0.52 -23.35 -5.23
CA ALA A 48 -0.34 -22.46 -6.00
C ALA A 48 -0.12 -20.99 -5.64
N SER A 49 0.29 -20.66 -4.40
CA SER A 49 0.57 -19.29 -3.98
C SER A 49 1.71 -18.60 -4.78
N TYR A 50 2.61 -19.38 -5.40
CA TYR A 50 3.67 -18.85 -6.26
C TYR A 50 3.23 -18.61 -7.70
N VAL A 51 2.20 -19.32 -8.16
CA VAL A 51 1.76 -19.30 -9.57
C VAL A 51 1.32 -17.91 -10.02
N PRO A 52 0.49 -17.16 -9.27
CA PRO A 52 0.09 -15.81 -9.67
C PRO A 52 1.27 -14.85 -9.83
N LEU A 53 2.29 -14.94 -8.96
CA LEU A 53 3.50 -14.12 -9.08
C LEU A 53 4.24 -14.44 -10.38
N VAL A 54 4.46 -15.72 -10.68
CA VAL A 54 5.15 -16.14 -11.91
C VAL A 54 4.36 -15.69 -13.14
N LEU A 55 3.05 -15.93 -13.17
CA LEU A 55 2.20 -15.51 -14.28
C LEU A 55 2.21 -13.99 -14.46
N MET A 56 2.24 -13.23 -13.38
CA MET A 56 2.28 -11.77 -13.45
C MET A 56 3.65 -11.23 -13.89
N LEU A 57 4.75 -11.88 -13.50
CA LEU A 57 6.08 -11.54 -14.01
C LEU A 57 6.20 -11.89 -15.50
N LEU A 58 5.60 -13.00 -15.94
CA LEU A 58 5.52 -13.39 -17.35
C LEU A 58 4.62 -12.46 -18.16
N SER A 59 3.46 -12.05 -17.63
CA SER A 59 2.61 -11.06 -18.31
C SER A 59 3.27 -9.69 -18.35
N GLY A 60 4.03 -9.32 -17.32
CA GLY A 60 4.91 -8.15 -17.33
C GLY A 60 5.98 -8.23 -18.41
N SER A 61 6.56 -9.42 -18.65
CA SER A 61 7.57 -9.60 -19.70
C SER A 61 6.98 -9.61 -21.11
N THR A 62 5.75 -10.09 -21.31
CA THR A 62 5.05 -9.96 -22.61
C THR A 62 4.59 -8.53 -22.86
N LEU A 63 4.09 -7.83 -21.85
CA LEU A 63 3.82 -6.39 -21.96
C LEU A 63 5.11 -5.60 -22.24
N PHE A 64 6.26 -6.09 -21.78
CA PHE A 64 7.57 -5.53 -22.12
C PHE A 64 7.93 -5.72 -23.59
N THR A 65 7.76 -6.91 -24.18
CA THR A 65 8.09 -7.11 -25.60
C THR A 65 7.24 -6.24 -26.53
N LEU A 66 6.08 -5.79 -26.04
CA LEU A 66 5.18 -4.85 -26.72
C LEU A 66 5.45 -3.38 -26.36
N SER A 67 6.25 -3.11 -25.33
CA SER A 67 6.53 -1.74 -24.87
C SER A 67 7.62 -1.09 -25.72
N PRO A 68 7.43 0.14 -26.21
CA PRO A 68 8.46 0.87 -26.94
C PRO A 68 9.58 1.40 -26.02
N PHE A 69 9.48 1.22 -24.70
CA PHE A 69 10.43 1.78 -23.73
C PHE A 69 11.46 0.74 -23.28
N PRO A 70 12.76 1.11 -23.15
CA PRO A 70 13.79 0.21 -22.69
C PRO A 70 13.64 -0.12 -21.20
N VAL A 71 13.91 -1.39 -20.84
CA VAL A 71 13.92 -1.85 -19.44
C VAL A 71 15.07 -1.22 -18.67
N LYS A 72 14.73 -0.65 -17.51
CA LYS A 72 15.73 -0.11 -16.58
C LYS A 72 16.14 -1.19 -15.58
N TRP A 73 17.09 -2.05 -15.96
CA TRP A 73 17.58 -3.18 -15.16
C TRP A 73 17.98 -2.83 -13.72
N ARG A 74 18.53 -1.63 -13.50
CA ARG A 74 18.86 -1.11 -12.15
C ARG A 74 17.68 -1.10 -11.18
N TRP A 75 16.44 -1.09 -11.66
CA TRP A 75 15.23 -1.14 -10.84
C TRP A 75 14.58 -2.51 -10.87
N LEU A 76 14.70 -3.25 -11.99
CA LEU A 76 14.10 -4.57 -12.13
C LEU A 76 14.71 -5.59 -11.16
N LEU A 77 16.04 -5.66 -11.08
CA LEU A 77 16.72 -6.64 -10.23
C LEU A 77 16.38 -6.46 -8.75
N PRO A 78 16.49 -5.25 -8.15
CA PRO A 78 16.08 -5.06 -6.77
C PRO A 78 14.58 -5.32 -6.56
N GLY A 79 13.72 -4.97 -7.54
CA GLY A 79 12.29 -5.25 -7.47
C GLY A 79 11.97 -6.74 -7.37
N ILE A 80 12.58 -7.55 -8.24
CA ILE A 80 12.45 -9.01 -8.19
C ILE A 80 13.00 -9.57 -6.87
N MET A 81 14.18 -9.11 -6.43
CA MET A 81 14.78 -9.56 -5.16
C MET A 81 13.87 -9.24 -3.96
N LEU A 82 13.23 -8.08 -3.92
CA LEU A 82 12.26 -7.73 -2.87
C LEU A 82 11.02 -8.61 -2.92
N CYS A 83 10.45 -8.88 -4.09
CA CYS A 83 9.31 -9.79 -4.22
C CYS A 83 9.66 -11.22 -3.79
N ILE A 84 10.85 -11.72 -4.16
CA ILE A 84 11.35 -13.01 -3.72
C ILE A 84 11.52 -13.01 -2.20
N ALA A 85 12.17 -12.01 -1.63
CA ALA A 85 12.33 -11.88 -0.18
C ALA A 85 10.96 -11.89 0.52
N ALA A 86 9.97 -11.16 0.00
CA ALA A 86 8.62 -11.13 0.54
C ALA A 86 7.91 -12.50 0.54
N LEU A 87 8.28 -13.46 -0.33
CA LEU A 87 7.74 -14.83 -0.29
C LEU A 87 8.29 -15.66 0.87
N PHE A 88 9.46 -15.30 1.39
CA PHE A 88 10.12 -15.96 2.52
C PHE A 88 9.85 -15.27 3.85
N ILE A 89 9.28 -14.06 3.83
CA ILE A 89 8.90 -13.37 5.06
C ILE A 89 7.76 -14.11 5.77
N PRO A 90 6.64 -14.57 5.18
CA PRO A 90 5.53 -15.20 5.91
C PRO A 90 5.90 -16.53 6.58
N ASP A 91 5.08 -16.96 7.55
CA ASP A 91 5.27 -18.24 8.23
C ASP A 91 5.17 -19.41 7.24
N SER A 92 6.18 -20.27 7.20
CA SER A 92 6.20 -21.47 6.35
C SER A 92 5.05 -22.43 6.67
N ALA A 93 4.54 -22.44 7.91
CA ALA A 93 3.38 -23.22 8.30
C ALA A 93 2.07 -22.68 7.71
N ILE A 94 2.03 -21.40 7.35
CA ILE A 94 0.84 -20.70 6.81
C ILE A 94 1.18 -20.15 5.41
N ALA A 95 1.53 -21.05 4.51
CA ALA A 95 2.02 -20.72 3.16
C ALA A 95 1.08 -19.82 2.34
N VAL A 96 -0.24 -19.84 2.61
CA VAL A 96 -1.21 -18.96 1.94
C VAL A 96 -0.87 -17.49 2.04
N LYS A 97 -0.26 -17.05 3.15
CA LYS A 97 0.07 -15.63 3.36
C LYS A 97 1.03 -15.08 2.29
N ARG A 98 1.69 -15.95 1.52
CA ARG A 98 2.47 -15.58 0.34
C ARG A 98 1.63 -14.95 -0.77
N ILE A 99 0.31 -15.17 -0.82
CA ILE A 99 -0.58 -14.55 -1.81
C ILE A 99 -0.55 -13.01 -1.73
N HIS A 100 -0.29 -12.47 -0.53
CA HIS A 100 -0.13 -11.04 -0.30
C HIS A 100 0.95 -10.45 -1.22
N VAL A 101 2.00 -11.22 -1.55
CA VAL A 101 3.03 -10.74 -2.47
C VAL A 101 2.43 -10.40 -3.84
N THR A 102 1.53 -11.23 -4.36
CA THR A 102 0.86 -10.96 -5.64
C THR A 102 -0.13 -9.81 -5.51
N GLU A 103 -0.93 -9.81 -4.44
CA GLU A 103 -1.94 -8.80 -4.15
C GLU A 103 -1.33 -7.39 -4.07
N TYR A 104 -0.25 -7.21 -3.31
CA TYR A 104 0.39 -5.90 -3.15
C TYR A 104 1.22 -5.48 -4.36
N LEU A 105 1.69 -6.44 -5.14
CA LEU A 105 2.34 -6.17 -6.41
C LEU A 105 1.31 -5.66 -7.44
N LEU A 106 0.11 -6.25 -7.51
CA LEU A 106 -1.03 -5.72 -8.31
C LEU A 106 -1.53 -4.37 -7.79
N LEU A 107 -1.71 -4.22 -6.47
CA LEU A 107 -2.15 -2.98 -5.86
C LEU A 107 -1.17 -1.84 -6.14
N SER A 108 0.14 -2.12 -6.15
CA SER A 108 1.16 -1.14 -6.54
C SER A 108 1.09 -0.75 -8.01
N LEU A 109 0.67 -1.64 -8.92
CA LEU A 109 0.43 -1.30 -10.32
C LEU A 109 -0.74 -0.32 -10.45
N LEU A 110 -1.85 -0.60 -9.75
CA LEU A 110 -3.02 0.27 -9.73
C LEU A 110 -2.69 1.63 -9.11
N ALA A 111 -2.03 1.67 -7.96
CA ALA A 111 -1.59 2.91 -7.33
C ALA A 111 -0.66 3.72 -8.25
N ARG A 112 0.27 3.04 -8.95
CA ARG A 112 1.12 3.67 -9.97
C ARG A 112 0.30 4.27 -11.10
N TYR A 113 -0.68 3.55 -11.64
CA TYR A 113 -1.57 4.06 -12.69
C TYR A 113 -2.26 5.35 -12.22
N ILE A 114 -2.86 5.33 -11.03
CA ILE A 114 -3.58 6.48 -10.46
C ILE A 114 -2.62 7.68 -10.32
N MET A 115 -1.49 7.46 -9.67
CA MET A 115 -0.50 8.50 -9.40
C MET A 115 0.16 9.05 -10.67
N SER A 116 0.24 8.27 -11.75
CA SER A 116 0.85 8.71 -13.02
C SER A 116 0.16 9.93 -13.65
N HIS A 117 -1.11 10.17 -13.29
CA HIS A 117 -1.86 11.35 -13.73
C HIS A 117 -1.26 12.67 -13.20
N ARG A 118 -0.49 12.61 -12.11
CA ARG A 118 0.06 13.79 -11.43
C ARG A 118 1.57 13.69 -11.12
N LEU A 119 2.14 12.48 -11.15
CA LEU A 119 3.52 12.20 -10.77
C LEU A 119 4.27 11.49 -11.91
N THR A 120 5.58 11.71 -11.99
CA THR A 120 6.50 11.00 -12.90
C THR A 120 7.78 10.62 -12.20
N GLY A 121 8.61 9.79 -12.86
CA GLY A 121 9.99 9.54 -12.45
C GLY A 121 10.11 8.97 -11.03
N GLY A 122 11.05 9.52 -10.26
CA GLY A 122 11.31 9.14 -8.87
C GLY A 122 10.11 9.33 -7.93
N PRO A 123 9.42 10.49 -7.93
CA PRO A 123 8.20 10.67 -7.16
C PRO A 123 7.13 9.60 -7.42
N LEU A 124 6.91 9.24 -8.68
CA LEU A 124 5.95 8.19 -9.02
C LEU A 124 6.37 6.83 -8.45
N LEU A 125 7.66 6.48 -8.50
CA LEU A 125 8.20 5.26 -7.89
C LEU A 125 8.02 5.27 -6.36
N LEU A 126 8.37 6.38 -5.71
CA LEU A 126 8.30 6.52 -4.26
C LEU A 126 6.87 6.36 -3.76
N PHE A 127 5.92 7.13 -4.32
CA PHE A 127 4.55 7.13 -3.82
C PHE A 127 3.76 5.90 -4.26
N SER A 128 4.08 5.28 -5.40
CA SER A 128 3.48 3.99 -5.75
C SER A 128 3.94 2.85 -4.84
N SER A 129 5.04 3.01 -4.10
CA SER A 129 5.51 2.08 -3.07
C SER A 129 4.89 2.42 -1.71
N LEU A 130 4.97 3.68 -1.27
CA LEU A 130 4.49 4.10 0.06
C LEU A 130 2.97 3.95 0.22
N PHE A 131 2.17 4.31 -0.79
CA PHE A 131 0.71 4.29 -0.65
C PHE A 131 0.15 2.87 -0.46
N PRO A 132 0.47 1.88 -1.32
CA PRO A 132 0.08 0.49 -1.05
C PRO A 132 0.69 -0.08 0.21
N ALA A 133 1.89 0.34 0.63
CA ALA A 133 2.46 -0.11 1.92
C ALA A 133 1.60 0.36 3.10
N VAL A 134 1.08 1.60 3.08
CA VAL A 134 0.13 2.08 4.08
C VAL A 134 -1.21 1.33 3.98
N LEU A 135 -1.71 1.04 2.78
CA LEU A 135 -2.87 0.16 2.61
C LEU A 135 -2.62 -1.26 3.15
N GLY A 136 -1.37 -1.72 3.13
CA GLY A 136 -0.88 -2.93 3.78
C GLY A 136 -1.11 -2.97 5.29
N ILE A 137 -1.14 -1.81 5.92
CA ILE A 137 -1.42 -1.66 7.34
C ILE A 137 -2.93 -1.71 7.58
N HIS A 138 -3.73 -1.08 6.69
CA HIS A 138 -5.20 -1.17 6.75
C HIS A 138 -5.71 -2.61 6.65
N ASP A 139 -5.13 -3.41 5.76
CA ASP A 139 -5.39 -4.84 5.63
C ASP A 139 -5.24 -5.57 6.97
N GLU A 140 -4.12 -5.37 7.65
CA GLU A 140 -3.85 -6.03 8.92
C GLU A 140 -4.73 -5.51 10.07
N PHE A 141 -5.15 -4.25 10.05
CA PHE A 141 -6.19 -3.77 10.96
C PHE A 141 -7.54 -4.43 10.68
N LEU A 142 -7.93 -4.57 9.41
CA LEU A 142 -9.16 -5.26 9.01
C LEU A 142 -9.11 -6.74 9.39
N GLN A 143 -7.96 -7.39 9.28
CA GLN A 143 -7.76 -8.75 9.77
C GLN A 143 -7.82 -8.81 11.31
N GLY A 144 -7.24 -7.85 12.01
CA GLY A 144 -7.28 -7.79 13.47
C GLY A 144 -8.70 -7.66 14.05
N ILE A 145 -9.63 -7.04 13.33
CA ILE A 145 -11.05 -7.00 13.74
C ILE A 145 -11.87 -8.18 13.21
N HIS A 146 -11.31 -9.02 12.34
CA HIS A 146 -12.03 -10.15 11.74
C HIS A 146 -11.93 -11.38 12.65
N PRO A 147 -13.03 -12.05 13.00
CA PRO A 147 -13.05 -13.09 14.05
C PRO A 147 -12.24 -14.35 13.72
N SER A 148 -11.91 -14.60 12.45
CA SER A 148 -11.09 -15.73 12.01
C SER A 148 -9.68 -15.36 11.56
N ARG A 149 -9.26 -14.11 11.79
CA ARG A 149 -7.94 -13.62 11.40
C ARG A 149 -7.27 -12.94 12.60
N THR A 150 -6.00 -12.62 12.44
CA THR A 150 -5.18 -12.03 13.50
C THR A 150 -4.31 -10.94 12.90
N TYR A 151 -4.16 -9.85 13.61
CA TYR A 151 -3.24 -8.78 13.29
C TYR A 151 -1.79 -9.27 13.30
N GLY A 152 -1.04 -9.06 12.22
CA GLY A 152 0.35 -9.51 12.09
C GLY A 152 1.33 -8.42 11.63
N LEU A 153 2.26 -8.01 12.51
CA LEU A 153 3.38 -7.12 12.10
C LEU A 153 4.24 -7.73 10.98
N ARG A 154 4.37 -9.06 10.99
CA ARG A 154 5.08 -9.81 9.95
C ARG A 154 4.38 -9.67 8.60
N ASP A 155 3.06 -9.69 8.58
CA ASP A 155 2.26 -9.61 7.37
C ASP A 155 2.22 -8.17 6.83
N MET A 156 2.21 -7.16 7.73
CA MET A 156 2.47 -5.76 7.34
C MET A 156 3.80 -5.60 6.61
N LEU A 157 4.86 -6.27 7.10
CA LEU A 157 6.17 -6.24 6.46
C LEU A 157 6.13 -6.91 5.07
N VAL A 158 5.44 -8.04 4.93
CA VAL A 158 5.22 -8.71 3.62
C VAL A 158 4.56 -7.73 2.64
N ASN A 159 3.47 -7.11 3.06
CA ASN A 159 2.69 -6.16 2.26
C ASN A 159 3.57 -4.98 1.80
N ALA A 160 4.34 -4.40 2.71
CA ALA A 160 5.23 -3.27 2.42
C ALA A 160 6.40 -3.63 1.48
N VAL A 161 7.04 -4.79 1.70
CA VAL A 161 8.15 -5.26 0.86
C VAL A 161 7.64 -5.64 -0.54
N ALA A 162 6.49 -6.32 -0.63
CA ALA A 162 5.85 -6.67 -1.90
C ALA A 162 5.40 -5.43 -2.69
N ALA A 163 4.76 -4.45 -2.05
CA ALA A 163 4.37 -3.18 -2.67
C ALA A 163 5.59 -2.42 -3.23
N THR A 164 6.70 -2.42 -2.49
CA THR A 164 7.95 -1.79 -2.91
C THR A 164 8.58 -2.56 -4.07
N GLY A 165 8.67 -3.88 -3.98
CA GLY A 165 9.16 -4.73 -5.06
C GLY A 165 8.36 -4.55 -6.35
N GLY A 166 7.03 -4.58 -6.26
CA GLY A 166 6.14 -4.32 -7.38
C GLY A 166 6.34 -2.95 -8.00
N SER A 167 6.44 -1.90 -7.19
CA SER A 167 6.73 -0.54 -7.67
C SER A 167 8.04 -0.44 -8.46
N PHE A 168 9.08 -1.15 -8.00
CA PHE A 168 10.37 -1.21 -8.68
C PHE A 168 10.26 -1.93 -10.03
N VAL A 169 9.58 -3.08 -10.06
CA VAL A 169 9.29 -3.82 -11.29
C VAL A 169 8.53 -2.93 -12.28
N TRP A 170 7.43 -2.30 -11.87
CA TRP A 170 6.61 -1.45 -12.74
C TRP A 170 7.32 -0.19 -13.21
N HIS A 171 8.18 0.39 -12.36
CA HIS A 171 9.03 1.51 -12.77
C HIS A 171 10.11 1.09 -13.77
N SER A 172 10.66 -0.11 -13.63
CA SER A 172 11.67 -0.65 -14.56
C SER A 172 11.11 -0.83 -15.98
N LEU A 173 9.83 -1.20 -16.08
CA LEU A 173 9.09 -1.39 -17.33
C LEU A 173 8.56 -0.08 -17.92
N ALA A 174 8.85 1.07 -17.30
CA ALA A 174 8.35 2.39 -17.69
C ALA A 174 6.81 2.47 -17.83
N LEU A 175 6.07 1.61 -17.11
CA LEU A 175 4.61 1.63 -17.18
C LEU A 175 4.09 2.98 -16.67
N PHE A 176 3.16 3.53 -17.45
CA PHE A 176 2.45 4.80 -17.20
C PHE A 176 3.33 6.05 -17.13
N THR A 177 4.57 6.05 -17.66
CA THR A 177 5.41 7.26 -17.66
C THR A 177 4.94 8.33 -18.65
N ALA A 178 4.16 7.97 -19.68
CA ALA A 178 3.69 8.88 -20.72
C ALA A 178 2.45 9.71 -20.34
N ASN A 179 1.72 9.32 -19.29
CA ASN A 179 0.42 9.93 -18.93
C ASN A 179 0.54 11.27 -18.18
N TYR A 180 1.74 11.83 -18.09
CA TYR A 180 1.97 13.06 -17.37
C TYR A 180 1.49 14.27 -18.16
N ARG A 181 0.36 14.82 -17.77
CA ARG A 181 0.02 16.20 -18.11
C ARG A 181 1.06 17.10 -17.45
N LYS A 182 1.78 17.92 -18.23
CA LYS A 182 2.67 18.97 -17.73
C LYS A 182 1.95 19.74 -16.62
N SER A 183 2.28 19.46 -15.36
CA SER A 183 1.93 20.37 -14.29
C SER A 183 2.78 21.63 -14.44
N THR A 184 2.22 22.75 -14.03
CA THR A 184 2.95 24.01 -13.83
C THR A 184 4.23 23.74 -13.04
N PRO A 185 5.31 24.49 -13.26
CA PRO A 185 6.57 24.30 -12.54
C PRO A 185 6.36 24.51 -11.04
N GLY A 186 6.02 23.43 -10.33
CA GLY A 186 5.91 23.42 -8.88
C GLY A 186 7.27 23.65 -8.24
N GLY A 187 7.26 24.29 -7.07
CA GLY A 187 8.45 24.56 -6.27
C GLY A 187 9.29 23.30 -6.05
N LYS A 188 10.60 23.48 -5.83
CA LYS A 188 11.51 22.37 -5.52
C LYS A 188 11.00 21.67 -4.26
N ALA A 189 10.93 20.34 -4.32
CA ALA A 189 10.72 19.53 -3.13
C ALA A 189 11.83 19.83 -2.13
N GLY A 190 11.50 20.54 -1.06
CA GLY A 190 12.45 20.91 -0.02
C GLY A 190 12.61 19.82 1.05
N THR A 191 13.64 19.97 1.89
CA THR A 191 13.94 19.17 3.09
C THR A 191 12.72 18.93 3.97
N VAL A 192 11.78 19.89 4.04
CA VAL A 192 10.54 19.78 4.82
C VAL A 192 9.68 18.58 4.41
N HIS A 193 9.59 18.26 3.12
CA HIS A 193 8.81 17.10 2.66
C HIS A 193 9.43 15.78 3.09
N LEU A 194 10.77 15.69 3.05
CA LEU A 194 11.48 14.51 3.51
C LEU A 194 11.31 14.32 5.02
N LEU A 195 11.51 15.39 5.80
CA LEU A 195 11.28 15.38 7.25
C LEU A 195 9.85 14.98 7.59
N TYR A 196 8.87 15.48 6.84
CA TYR A 196 7.48 15.10 6.99
C TYR A 196 7.24 13.61 6.74
N LEU A 197 7.74 13.08 5.62
CA LEU A 197 7.57 11.66 5.29
C LEU A 197 8.26 10.75 6.30
N CYS A 198 9.43 11.15 6.81
CA CYS A 198 10.11 10.46 7.89
C CYS A 198 9.28 10.50 9.19
N TRP A 199 8.75 11.67 9.56
CA TRP A 199 7.86 11.80 10.73
C TRP A 199 6.61 10.94 10.58
N LEU A 200 5.98 10.95 9.40
CA LEU A 200 4.79 10.16 9.11
C LEU A 200 5.07 8.66 9.24
N ALA A 201 6.22 8.18 8.71
CA ALA A 201 6.63 6.79 8.87
C ALA A 201 6.85 6.42 10.34
N VAL A 202 7.56 7.25 11.11
CA VAL A 202 7.76 7.05 12.56
C VAL A 202 6.43 7.05 13.30
N ALA A 203 5.52 7.95 12.95
CA ALA A 203 4.20 8.06 13.58
C ALA A 203 3.33 6.83 13.32
N ILE A 204 3.33 6.31 12.09
CA ILE A 204 2.66 5.06 11.75
C ILE A 204 3.27 3.90 12.56
N LEU A 205 4.61 3.78 12.60
CA LEU A 205 5.30 2.74 13.36
C LEU A 205 4.97 2.80 14.86
N ALA A 206 4.97 3.99 15.44
CA ALA A 206 4.61 4.20 16.84
C ALA A 206 3.16 3.77 17.14
N MET A 207 2.26 3.88 16.16
CA MET A 207 0.89 3.42 16.27
C MET A 207 0.78 1.89 16.16
N VAL A 208 1.42 1.27 15.16
CA VAL A 208 1.18 -0.15 14.81
C VAL A 208 1.97 -1.12 15.68
N VAL A 209 3.22 -0.80 16.03
CA VAL A 209 4.12 -1.72 16.74
C VAL A 209 3.59 -2.16 18.12
N PRO A 210 2.96 -1.29 18.94
CA PRO A 210 2.45 -1.70 20.26
C PRO A 210 1.18 -2.56 20.20
N LEU A 211 0.43 -2.57 19.09
CA LEU A 211 -0.90 -3.17 19.03
C LEU A 211 -0.98 -4.68 19.31
N PRO A 212 0.02 -5.52 18.97
CA PRO A 212 0.01 -6.93 19.37
C PRO A 212 -0.10 -7.14 20.89
N ALA A 213 0.35 -6.18 21.71
CA ALA A 213 0.24 -6.25 23.17
C ALA A 213 -1.18 -6.00 23.69
N TYR A 214 -2.07 -5.46 22.86
CA TYR A 214 -3.46 -5.12 23.20
C TYR A 214 -4.48 -6.06 22.55
N ARG A 215 -4.06 -7.26 22.14
CA ARG A 215 -4.98 -8.31 21.68
C ARG A 215 -5.98 -8.65 22.77
N ASN A 216 -7.25 -8.76 22.38
CA ASN A 216 -8.40 -8.97 23.26
C ASN A 216 -8.55 -7.91 24.37
N SER A 217 -7.97 -6.73 24.17
CA SER A 217 -8.02 -5.60 25.11
C SER A 217 -8.40 -4.32 24.38
N PRO A 218 -8.96 -3.31 25.08
CA PRO A 218 -9.13 -1.98 24.50
C PRO A 218 -7.79 -1.41 24.02
N ILE A 219 -7.80 -0.78 22.84
CA ILE A 219 -6.59 -0.16 22.27
C ILE A 219 -6.42 1.22 22.90
N PRO A 220 -5.32 1.52 23.60
CA PRO A 220 -5.14 2.86 24.16
C PRO A 220 -4.92 3.88 23.04
N PHE A 221 -5.25 5.16 23.29
CA PHE A 221 -5.08 6.24 22.32
C PHE A 221 -3.65 6.82 22.25
N TRP A 222 -2.78 6.54 23.23
CA TRP A 222 -1.43 7.09 23.24
C TRP A 222 -0.58 6.72 22.01
N PRO A 223 -0.68 5.51 21.40
CA PRO A 223 0.04 5.18 20.16
C PRO A 223 -0.41 6.03 18.97
N CYS A 224 -1.60 6.64 19.04
CA CYS A 224 -2.15 7.48 17.98
C CYS A 224 -1.59 8.92 18.03
N LEU A 225 -1.03 9.36 19.16
CA LEU A 225 -0.60 10.75 19.36
C LEU A 225 0.42 11.23 18.31
N PRO A 226 1.45 10.47 17.92
CA PRO A 226 2.38 10.89 16.87
C PRO A 226 1.71 11.11 15.51
N LEU A 227 0.72 10.28 15.17
CA LEU A 227 -0.02 10.38 13.92
C LEU A 227 -1.02 11.56 13.94
N MET A 228 -1.65 11.83 15.08
CA MET A 228 -2.43 13.05 15.28
C MET A 228 -1.56 14.31 15.15
N ALA A 229 -0.34 14.29 15.69
CA ALA A 229 0.61 15.39 15.52
C ALA A 229 1.05 15.55 14.04
N ALA A 230 1.14 14.46 13.28
CA ALA A 230 1.40 14.52 11.83
C ALA A 230 0.26 15.25 11.08
N ILE A 231 -0.99 15.12 11.50
CA ILE A 231 -2.13 15.90 10.94
C ILE A 231 -1.92 17.40 11.17
N VAL A 232 -1.56 17.79 12.40
CA VAL A 232 -1.30 19.20 12.73
C VAL A 232 -0.17 19.73 11.87
N PHE A 233 0.95 19.00 11.78
CA PHE A 233 2.09 19.37 10.94
C PHE A 233 1.69 19.52 9.47
N TRP A 234 0.90 18.59 8.93
CA TRP A 234 0.38 18.62 7.57
C TRP A 234 -0.48 19.87 7.31
N VAL A 235 -1.44 20.16 8.20
CA VAL A 235 -2.35 21.31 8.07
C VAL A 235 -1.59 22.64 8.15
N CYS A 236 -0.61 22.75 9.05
CA CYS A 236 0.14 23.98 9.27
C CYS A 236 1.17 24.26 8.18
N LEU A 237 1.82 23.23 7.62
CA LEU A 237 3.02 23.43 6.77
C LEU A 237 2.84 23.00 5.32
N LEU A 238 1.95 22.05 5.02
CA LEU A 238 1.87 21.42 3.70
C LEU A 238 0.50 21.54 3.03
N ARG A 239 -0.50 22.12 3.71
CA ARG A 239 -1.85 22.30 3.15
C ARG A 239 -1.87 23.06 1.82
N GLN A 240 -1.02 24.08 1.71
CA GLN A 240 -0.89 24.92 0.50
C GLN A 240 0.30 24.53 -0.37
N ASP A 241 0.85 23.33 -0.18
CA ASP A 241 1.98 22.87 -0.97
C ASP A 241 1.56 22.58 -2.42
N ASP A 242 2.17 23.31 -3.35
CA ASP A 242 2.08 23.13 -4.81
C ASP A 242 3.33 22.43 -5.38
N SER A 243 4.15 21.79 -4.53
CA SER A 243 5.30 21.02 -5.00
C SER A 243 4.88 19.86 -5.91
N LYS A 244 5.84 19.38 -6.70
CA LYS A 244 5.66 18.18 -7.54
C LYS A 244 5.38 16.91 -6.73
N LEU A 245 5.60 16.92 -5.41
CA LEU A 245 5.33 15.78 -4.52
C LEU A 245 3.93 15.86 -3.89
N SER A 246 3.31 17.05 -3.89
CA SER A 246 2.07 17.35 -3.17
C SER A 246 0.99 16.30 -3.37
N HIS A 247 0.76 15.82 -4.59
CA HIS A 247 -0.26 14.80 -4.85
C HIS A 247 0.03 13.47 -4.13
N GLY A 248 1.28 13.00 -4.20
CA GLY A 248 1.67 11.75 -3.55
C GLY A 248 1.65 11.86 -2.03
N ILE A 249 2.10 12.99 -1.49
CA ILE A 249 2.07 13.22 -0.05
C ILE A 249 0.63 13.32 0.45
N LYS A 250 -0.26 14.01 -0.28
CA LYS A 250 -1.72 14.05 0.00
C LYS A 250 -2.31 12.65 0.08
N ALA A 251 -2.03 11.80 -0.92
CA ALA A 251 -2.57 10.44 -0.97
C ALA A 251 -2.08 9.56 0.19
N VAL A 252 -0.76 9.53 0.43
CA VAL A 252 -0.17 8.75 1.53
C VAL A 252 -0.63 9.25 2.89
N SER A 253 -0.69 10.57 3.09
CA SER A 253 -1.15 11.16 4.36
C SER A 253 -2.62 10.86 4.60
N ALA A 254 -3.47 10.99 3.57
CA ALA A 254 -4.88 10.66 3.69
C ALA A 254 -5.09 9.20 4.10
N ALA A 255 -4.41 8.25 3.44
CA ALA A 255 -4.44 6.85 3.85
C ALA A 255 -3.94 6.68 5.29
N ALA A 256 -2.79 7.24 5.64
CA ALA A 256 -2.24 7.13 6.99
C ALA A 256 -3.18 7.68 8.06
N PHE A 257 -3.80 8.84 7.84
CA PHE A 257 -4.71 9.45 8.81
C PHE A 257 -6.00 8.64 9.01
N LEU A 258 -6.45 7.91 7.98
CA LEU A 258 -7.59 6.99 8.12
C LEU A 258 -7.29 5.83 9.09
N LEU A 259 -6.03 5.53 9.41
CA LEU A 259 -5.68 4.54 10.44
C LEU A 259 -6.23 4.94 11.83
N LEU A 260 -6.40 6.24 12.10
CA LEU A 260 -6.96 6.73 13.36
C LEU A 260 -8.42 6.31 13.58
N ILE A 261 -9.13 5.88 12.53
CA ILE A 261 -10.50 5.40 12.65
C ILE A 261 -10.55 4.06 13.40
N TYR A 262 -9.55 3.18 13.25
CA TYR A 262 -9.63 1.83 13.83
C TYR A 262 -9.71 1.83 15.36
N PRO A 263 -8.84 2.52 16.12
CA PRO A 263 -8.96 2.53 17.58
C PRO A 263 -10.29 3.13 18.06
N ILE A 264 -10.83 4.11 17.34
CA ILE A 264 -12.14 4.69 17.66
C ILE A 264 -13.22 3.63 17.49
N VAL A 265 -13.31 3.00 16.31
CA VAL A 265 -14.32 1.99 15.99
C VAL A 265 -14.22 0.77 16.91
N ILE A 266 -13.01 0.27 17.14
CA ILE A 266 -12.74 -0.90 17.99
C ILE A 266 -13.21 -0.61 19.43
N ASN A 267 -12.80 0.52 20.00
CA ASN A 267 -13.14 0.84 21.38
C ASN A 267 -14.63 1.22 21.54
N SER A 268 -15.19 2.02 20.64
CA SER A 268 -16.60 2.46 20.74
C SER A 268 -17.56 1.33 20.44
N GLY A 269 -17.22 0.46 19.49
CA GLY A 269 -18.03 -0.69 19.11
C GLY A 269 -17.80 -1.93 19.98
N GLN A 270 -16.87 -1.87 20.95
CA GLN A 270 -16.45 -3.02 21.76
C GLN A 270 -16.09 -4.24 20.90
N ILE A 271 -15.49 -4.00 19.73
CA ILE A 271 -15.10 -5.03 18.78
C ILE A 271 -13.84 -5.70 19.31
N SER A 272 -13.80 -7.02 19.31
CA SER A 272 -12.59 -7.77 19.68
C SER A 272 -11.49 -7.56 18.65
N PHE A 273 -10.26 -7.33 19.12
CA PHE A 273 -9.07 -7.16 18.30
C PHE A 273 -8.10 -8.32 18.54
N PHE A 274 -7.78 -9.08 17.50
CA PHE A 274 -7.06 -10.36 17.57
C PHE A 274 -5.64 -10.30 17.00
#